data_AF-A0A8J5MV67-F1
#
_entry.id   AF-A0A8J5MV67-F1
#
_cell.length_a   1.000
_cell.length_b   1.000
_cell.length_c   1.000
_cell.angle_alpha   90.00
_cell.angle_beta   90.00
_cell.angle_gamma   90.00
#
_symmetry.space_group_name_H-M   'P 1'
#
loop_
_entity.id
_entity.type
_entity.pdbx_description
1 polymer ?
#
loop_
_entity_poly.entity_id
_entity_poly.type
_entity_poly.pdbx_seq_one_letter_code
_entity_poly.pdbx_strand_id
1 'polypeptide(L)' 'MVVVAGVAAYGQGMDQPPTFECHEDGYFPDYFRSCYVYYKCYQGTKTTYGCEEGKAYDVMANDCLPADAVSCPYPVQ' A
#
# COMPACT_ATOMS: atom_id res chain seq x y z
N MET A 1 -26.07 14.13 36.91
CA MET A 1 -25.21 12.97 36.62
C MET A 1 -25.93 12.10 35.61
N VAL A 2 -25.52 12.11 34.33
CA VAL A 2 -25.81 11.03 33.39
C VAL A 2 -24.56 10.87 32.55
N VAL A 3 -23.86 9.75 32.77
CA VAL A 3 -22.71 9.29 32.00
C VAL A 3 -23.20 8.96 30.59
N VAL A 4 -22.78 9.75 29.59
CA VAL A 4 -22.91 9.33 28.20
C VAL A 4 -21.63 8.55 27.89
N ALA A 5 -21.75 7.23 28.02
CA ALA A 5 -20.70 6.26 27.76
C ALA A 5 -20.14 6.47 26.35
N GLY A 6 -18.81 6.55 26.24
CA GLY A 6 -18.12 6.55 24.96
C GLY A 6 -18.43 5.26 24.20
N VAL A 7 -19.10 5.40 23.07
CA VAL A 7 -19.34 4.29 22.16
C VAL A 7 -18.19 4.25 21.17
N ALA A 8 -17.10 3.56 21.54
CA ALA A 8 -16.10 3.11 20.57
C ALA A 8 -16.72 1.96 19.77
N ALA A 9 -17.55 2.31 18.78
CA ALA A 9 -18.08 1.37 17.81
C ALA A 9 -17.24 1.47 16.54
N TYR A 10 -16.10 0.77 16.48
CA TYR A 10 -15.57 0.31 15.20
C TYR A 10 -16.04 -1.14 15.03
N GLY A 11 -17.08 -1.31 14.22
CA GLY A 11 -17.68 -2.61 13.91
C GLY A 11 -16.70 -3.53 13.19
N GLN A 12 -16.84 -4.82 13.47
CA GLN A 12 -16.06 -5.91 12.89
C GLN A 12 -16.57 -6.29 11.48
N GLY A 13 -15.64 -6.47 10.54
CA GLY A 13 -15.75 -7.42 9.43
C GLY A 13 -16.33 -6.92 8.11
N MET A 14 -15.46 -6.45 7.19
CA MET A 14 -15.44 -6.73 5.74
C MET A 14 -14.01 -6.47 5.24
N ASP A 15 -13.34 -7.46 4.65
CA ASP A 15 -12.07 -7.40 3.88
C ASP A 15 -11.32 -6.04 3.92
N GLN A 16 -10.64 -5.74 5.02
CA GLN A 16 -9.74 -4.59 5.06
C GLN A 16 -8.51 -4.96 4.23
N PRO A 17 -8.12 -4.16 3.22
CA PRO A 17 -6.89 -4.41 2.49
C PRO A 17 -5.74 -4.50 3.49
N PRO A 18 -4.79 -5.44 3.31
CA PRO A 18 -3.69 -5.64 4.24
C PRO A 18 -3.01 -4.30 4.51
N THR A 19 -2.89 -3.94 5.78
CA THR A 19 -2.22 -2.70 6.19
C THR A 19 -0.73 -2.87 5.93
N PHE A 20 -0.24 -2.24 4.86
CA PHE A 20 1.19 -2.15 4.62
C PHE A 20 1.80 -1.17 5.64
N GLU A 21 2.68 -1.69 6.49
CA GLU A 21 3.40 -0.96 7.53
C GLU A 21 4.84 -0.69 7.08
N CYS A 22 5.29 0.56 7.22
CA CYS A 22 6.66 0.94 6.89
C CYS A 22 7.62 0.42 7.97
N HIS A 23 8.43 -0.58 7.64
CA HIS A 23 9.47 -1.11 8.53
C HIS A 23 10.84 -0.50 8.26
N GLU A 24 11.09 -0.10 7.01
CA GLU A 24 12.33 0.52 6.57
C GLU A 24 12.04 1.66 5.58
N ASP A 25 12.99 2.58 5.43
CA ASP A 25 12.88 3.68 4.49
C ASP A 25 13.17 3.19 3.07
N GLY A 26 12.28 3.52 2.12
CA GLY A 26 12.40 3.01 0.76
C GLY A 26 11.10 3.13 -0.03
N TYR A 27 11.08 2.48 -1.19
CA TYR A 27 9.92 2.40 -2.06
C TYR A 27 9.43 0.97 -2.16
N PHE A 28 8.14 0.78 -1.94
CA PHE A 28 7.51 -0.54 -1.85
C PHE A 28 6.31 -0.62 -2.77
N PRO A 29 6.25 -1.61 -3.67
CA PRO A 29 5.10 -1.77 -4.55
C PRO A 29 3.90 -2.32 -3.78
N ASP A 30 2.71 -1.92 -4.21
CA ASP A 30 1.47 -2.54 -3.77
C ASP A 30 1.13 -3.74 -4.65
N TYR A 31 1.53 -4.92 -4.22
CA TYR A 31 1.22 -6.16 -4.94
C TYR A 31 -0.29 -6.48 -4.98
N PHE A 32 -1.08 -6.01 -4.01
CA PHE A 32 -2.54 -6.21 -4.01
C PHE A 32 -3.21 -5.39 -5.12
N ARG A 33 -2.65 -4.22 -5.44
CA ARG A 33 -3.07 -3.37 -6.56
C ARG A 33 -2.22 -3.59 -7.81
N SER A 34 -1.66 -4.79 -8.00
CA SER A 34 -0.88 -5.14 -9.20
C SER A 34 0.27 -4.16 -9.50
N CYS A 35 0.91 -3.61 -8.47
CA CYS A 35 1.98 -2.62 -8.55
C CYS A 35 1.62 -1.31 -9.28
N TYR A 36 0.34 -1.05 -9.60
CA TYR A 36 -0.10 0.26 -10.12
C TYR A 36 0.05 1.37 -9.08
N VAL A 37 0.09 0.98 -7.81
CA VAL A 37 0.31 1.83 -6.65
C VAL A 37 1.60 1.41 -5.97
N TYR A 38 2.35 2.36 -5.44
CA TYR A 38 3.52 2.11 -4.62
C TYR A 38 3.56 3.08 -3.43
N TYR A 39 4.32 2.71 -2.42
CA TYR A 39 4.45 3.44 -1.17
C TYR A 39 5.89 3.93 -1.03
N LYS A 40 6.05 5.19 -0.64
CA LYS A 40 7.31 5.69 -0.10
C LYS A 40 7.23 5.63 1.42
N CYS A 41 8.15 4.92 2.02
CA CYS A 41 8.37 4.93 3.46
C CYS A 41 9.51 5.89 3.78
N TYR A 42 9.26 6.82 4.70
CA TYR A 42 10.28 7.74 5.20
C TYR A 42 10.03 8.06 6.68
N GLN A 43 10.98 7.71 7.55
CA GLN A 43 10.89 7.84 9.01
C GLN A 43 9.59 7.26 9.59
N GLY A 44 9.19 6.07 9.11
CA GLY A 44 7.94 5.41 9.51
C GLY A 44 6.67 6.04 8.94
N THR A 45 6.78 7.12 8.16
CA THR A 45 5.65 7.74 7.46
C THR A 45 5.47 7.08 6.09
N LYS A 46 4.26 6.59 5.83
CA LYS A 46 3.85 6.02 4.54
C LYS A 46 3.21 7.09 3.66
N THR A 47 3.76 7.30 2.48
CA THR A 47 3.16 8.14 1.43
C THR A 47 2.80 7.28 0.22
N THR A 48 1.55 7.32 -0.20
CA THR A 48 1.07 6.55 -1.35
C THR A 48 1.23 7.32 -2.65
N TYR A 49 1.70 6.64 -3.68
CA TYR A 49 1.87 7.15 -5.04
C TYR A 49 1.22 6.19 -6.05
N GLY A 50 0.68 6.73 -7.14
CA GLY A 50 0.12 5.96 -8.24
C GLY A 50 0.91 6.21 -9.51
N CYS A 51 1.17 5.15 -10.25
CA CYS A 51 1.68 5.26 -11.62
C CYS A 51 0.58 5.74 -12.57
N GLU A 52 0.97 6.27 -13.73
CA GLU A 52 0.04 6.57 -14.82
C GLU A 52 -0.70 5.31 -15.29
N GLU A 53 -1.84 5.51 -15.96
CA GLU A 53 -2.65 4.41 -16.47
C GLU A 53 -1.83 3.49 -17.40
N GLY A 54 -1.90 2.18 -17.15
CA GLY A 54 -1.14 1.16 -17.90
C GLY A 54 0.34 1.01 -17.51
N LYS A 55 0.81 1.73 -16.47
CA LYS A 55 2.17 1.57 -15.93
C LYS A 55 2.15 0.96 -14.54
N ALA A 56 3.10 0.08 -14.26
CA ALA A 56 3.31 -0.50 -12.93
C ALA A 56 4.66 -0.05 -12.37
N TYR A 57 4.77 0.01 -11.06
CA TYR A 57 6.00 0.37 -10.37
C TYR A 57 6.99 -0.80 -10.39
N ASP A 58 8.17 -0.56 -10.96
CA ASP A 58 9.27 -1.52 -10.97
C ASP A 58 10.29 -1.18 -9.88
N VAL A 59 10.48 -2.10 -8.93
CA VAL A 59 11.40 -1.92 -7.81
C VAL A 59 12.88 -1.94 -8.21
N MET A 60 13.23 -2.55 -9.34
CA MET A 60 14.61 -2.62 -9.81
C MET A 60 15.00 -1.30 -10.50
N ALA A 61 14.09 -0.75 -11.32
CA ALA A 61 14.25 0.54 -11.98
C ALA A 61 13.93 1.73 -11.07
N ASN A 62 13.21 1.51 -9.96
CA ASN A 62 12.63 2.54 -9.09
C ASN A 62 11.74 3.55 -9.86
N ASP A 63 11.04 3.08 -10.90
CA ASP A 63 10.23 3.93 -11.77
C ASP A 63 8.96 3.21 -12.26
N CYS A 64 8.01 3.99 -12.76
CA CYS A 64 6.79 3.48 -13.38
C CYS A 64 7.08 3.10 -14.84
N LEU A 65 7.16 1.80 -15.10
CA LEU A 65 7.34 1.24 -16.44
C LEU A 65 6.01 0.67 -16.97
N PRO A 66 5.87 0.45 -18.28
CA PRO A 66 4.69 -0.21 -18.84
C PRO A 66 4.43 -1.54 -18.12
N ALA A 67 3.19 -1.81 -17.73
CA ALA A 67 2.86 -2.99 -16.91
C ALA A 67 3.31 -4.31 -17.57
N ASP A 68 3.34 -4.37 -18.91
CA ASP A 68 3.83 -5.53 -19.69
C ASP A 68 5.34 -5.80 -19.51
N ALA A 69 6.11 -4.78 -19.11
CA ALA A 69 7.55 -4.86 -18.88
C ALA A 69 7.91 -5.08 -17.40
N VAL A 70 6.97 -4.91 -16.49
CA VAL A 70 7.21 -5.00 -15.03
C VAL A 70 6.85 -6.39 -14.52
N SER A 71 7.78 -7.00 -13.78
CA SER A 71 7.49 -8.22 -13.05
C SER A 71 6.96 -7.86 -11.65
N CYS A 72 5.64 -7.97 -11.46
CA CYS A 72 4.97 -7.76 -10.18
C CYS A 72 4.41 -9.08 -9.60
N PRO A 73 5.25 -10.06 -9.23
CA PRO A 73 4.78 -11.25 -8.55
C PRO A 73 4.38 -10.89 -7.12
N TYR A 74 3.17 -11.29 -6.69
CA TYR A 74 2.82 -11.20 -5.28
C TYR A 74 3.80 -12.06 -4.48
N PRO A 75 4.52 -11.51 -3.48
CA PRO A 75 5.43 -12.31 -2.68
C PRO A 75 4.60 -13.36 -1.95
N VAL A 76 4.81 -14.63 -2.31
CA VAL A 76 4.28 -15.75 -1.55
C VAL A 76 4.92 -15.69 -0.17
N GLN A 77 4.12 -15.34 0.83
CA GLN A 77 4.53 -15.35 2.23
C GLN A 77 4.78 -16.79 2.68
#